data_AF-A0A4D4LB10-F1
#
_entry.id   AF-A0A4D4LB10-F1
#
_cell.length_a   1.000
_cell.length_b   1.000
_cell.length_c   1.000
_cell.angle_alpha   90.00
_cell.angle_beta   90.00
_cell.angle_gamma   90.00
#
_symmetry.space_group_name_H-M   'P 1'
#
loop_
_entity.id
_entity.type
_entity.pdbx_description
1 polymer ?
#
loop_
_entity_poly.entity_id
_entity_poly.type
_entity_poly.pdbx_seq_one_letter_code
_entity_poly.pdbx_strand_id
1 'polypeptide(L)'
;MFHGSAGDEPATVNAGIEAIERIGNQGPAATRFTVDATADASVFTKPRLGKYNAVVFLTGAGDVLDPEQEAGLEAYMEAGGGFLGIRDAARNEPYSDWFSGLIGARPATTSPATAQRAVVEVGDRVHPATKELPLEWKRTDTWLNWKNNPSGTVHTVARVRESSYQPGAGANGADHPISWCRDYDGGRSFYTGMGGTVSTFQETDFRAHLRGALLWTTRLSRADCKATINANYKAERVTKPNQPGQSDQIGEPHGLVVARDGRVLYIGRGGGDNSAPVVTDWNDPEIGKGQGQIHVYDPATGKVTLAGALTVFGNKGGGDELIKNEEGLLGIELDPDFLTNGWVYLHYTPHSRINRDTQMAERRVSRFTLDLKTNKLDLGSEKVLLSWPVQIHSCCHAGGGMSWDSKGNLYIATGDNNSSQFSDGYSGNNPQPNYKGVSFADARRTAGNTHNLNGKILRIHPEDDGTYTLPRAISSPARSPMRAGARPVARSM
;
A
#
# COMPACT_ATOMS: atom_id res chain seq x y z
N MET A 1 34.34 4.86 13.17
CA MET A 1 33.28 5.65 13.81
C MET A 1 33.85 7.02 14.10
N PHE A 2 33.29 8.03 13.46
CA PHE A 2 33.63 9.43 13.70
C PHE A 2 32.63 10.01 14.71
N HIS A 3 33.17 10.68 15.73
CA HIS A 3 32.37 11.35 16.79
C HIS A 3 32.87 12.77 17.08
N GLY A 4 33.59 13.39 16.14
CA GLY A 4 33.97 14.79 16.24
C GLY A 4 32.73 15.70 16.27
N SER A 5 32.79 16.74 17.11
CA SER A 5 31.70 17.69 17.37
C SER A 5 32.28 19.08 17.64
N ALA A 6 31.59 20.13 17.21
CA ALA A 6 31.95 21.51 17.54
C ALA A 6 31.54 21.93 18.97
N GLY A 7 30.78 21.07 19.67
CA GLY A 7 30.36 21.27 21.07
C GLY A 7 30.60 20.05 21.95
N ASP A 8 30.16 20.12 23.22
CA ASP A 8 30.38 19.08 24.22
C ASP A 8 29.92 17.69 23.77
N GLU A 9 30.73 16.69 24.07
CA GLU A 9 30.45 15.30 23.70
C GLU A 9 29.36 14.71 24.60
N PRO A 10 28.21 14.26 24.07
CA PRO A 10 27.14 13.70 24.88
C PRO A 10 27.48 12.29 25.36
N ALA A 11 26.92 11.88 26.51
CA ALA A 11 27.10 10.53 27.07
C ALA A 11 26.65 9.39 26.13
N THR A 12 25.86 9.71 25.10
CA THR A 12 25.45 8.77 24.05
C THR A 12 26.60 8.32 23.16
N VAL A 13 27.71 9.08 23.05
CA VAL A 13 28.88 8.67 22.24
C VAL A 13 29.49 7.38 22.78
N ASN A 14 29.83 7.34 24.06
CA ASN A 14 30.42 6.16 24.68
C ASN A 14 29.50 4.93 24.54
N ALA A 15 28.19 5.10 24.79
CA ALA A 15 27.21 4.04 24.67
C ALA A 15 27.09 3.51 23.22
N GLY A 16 27.18 4.41 22.24
CA GLY A 16 27.12 4.04 20.83
C GLY A 16 28.38 3.38 20.30
N ILE A 17 29.57 3.82 20.74
CA ILE A 17 30.84 3.15 20.45
C ILE A 17 30.79 1.71 20.99
N GLU A 18 30.46 1.53 22.28
CA GLU A 18 30.36 0.21 22.91
C GLU A 18 29.36 -0.69 22.16
N ALA A 19 28.20 -0.15 21.78
CA ALA A 19 27.20 -0.91 21.05
C ALA A 19 27.68 -1.36 19.67
N ILE A 20 28.37 -0.51 18.90
CA ILE A 20 28.85 -0.85 17.56
C ILE A 20 30.06 -1.79 17.62
N GLU A 21 30.98 -1.62 18.58
CA GLU A 21 32.05 -2.59 18.86
C GLU A 21 31.47 -3.97 19.20
N ARG A 22 30.44 -4.01 20.04
CA ARG A 22 29.72 -5.24 20.36
C ARG A 22 29.07 -5.86 19.13
N ILE A 23 28.45 -5.06 18.28
CA ILE A 23 27.85 -5.53 17.01
C ILE A 23 28.92 -6.12 16.10
N GLY A 24 30.07 -5.45 15.93
CA GLY A 24 31.17 -5.91 15.08
C GLY A 24 31.72 -7.28 15.48
N ASN A 25 31.67 -7.59 16.78
CA ASN A 25 32.10 -8.87 17.34
C ASN A 25 31.03 -9.99 17.32
N GLN A 26 29.80 -9.69 16.89
CA GLN A 26 28.67 -10.63 16.90
C GLN A 26 28.43 -11.31 15.54
N GLY A 27 27.72 -12.44 15.58
CA GLY A 27 27.30 -13.21 14.41
C GLY A 27 28.37 -14.11 13.79
N PRO A 28 28.08 -14.70 12.61
CA PRO A 28 29.03 -15.52 11.87
C PRO A 28 30.31 -14.76 11.52
N ALA A 29 31.46 -15.45 11.50
CA ALA A 29 32.77 -14.85 11.27
C ALA A 29 32.84 -14.00 9.98
N ALA A 30 32.20 -14.45 8.90
CA ALA A 30 32.12 -13.74 7.62
C ALA A 30 31.34 -12.41 7.67
N THR A 31 30.67 -12.12 8.79
CA THR A 31 29.86 -10.91 9.00
C THR A 31 30.31 -10.08 10.20
N ARG A 32 31.51 -10.38 10.72
CA ARG A 32 32.16 -9.61 11.79
C ARG A 32 33.01 -8.51 11.16
N PHE A 33 33.18 -7.42 11.88
CA PHE A 33 33.98 -6.28 11.45
C PHE A 33 34.65 -5.60 12.65
N THR A 34 35.84 -5.06 12.42
CA THR A 34 36.58 -4.26 13.40
C THR A 34 36.09 -2.83 13.38
N VAL A 35 36.12 -2.16 14.54
CA VAL A 35 35.64 -0.80 14.72
C VAL A 35 36.80 0.04 15.25
N ASP A 36 37.14 1.09 14.51
CA ASP A 36 38.04 2.16 14.98
C ASP A 36 37.19 3.39 15.31
N ALA A 37 37.28 3.93 16.53
CA ALA A 37 36.60 5.16 16.92
C ALA A 37 37.58 6.34 17.01
N THR A 38 37.18 7.52 16.54
CA THR A 38 38.01 8.74 16.59
C THR A 38 37.17 10.02 16.50
N ALA A 39 37.64 11.08 17.17
CA ALA A 39 37.18 12.45 16.97
C ALA A 39 38.08 13.26 16.02
N ASP A 40 39.24 12.71 15.61
CA ASP A 40 40.20 13.37 14.73
C ASP A 40 39.72 13.34 13.28
N ALA A 41 39.30 14.50 12.75
CA ALA A 41 38.83 14.66 11.38
C ALA A 41 39.95 14.54 10.31
N SER A 42 41.23 14.52 10.70
CA SER A 42 42.33 14.28 9.76
C SER A 42 42.30 12.89 9.11
N VAL A 43 41.41 12.00 9.56
CA VAL A 43 41.15 10.71 8.90
C VAL A 43 40.54 10.83 7.52
N PHE A 44 39.93 11.97 7.16
CA PHE A 44 39.25 12.13 5.88
C PHE A 44 40.18 12.56 4.71
N THR A 45 41.34 13.18 4.94
CA THR A 45 42.19 13.76 3.86
C THR A 45 43.30 12.85 3.31
N LYS A 46 43.70 11.81 4.04
CA LYS A 46 44.81 10.90 3.68
C LYS A 46 44.25 9.51 3.30
N PRO A 47 45.00 8.54 2.73
CA PRO A 47 44.44 7.26 2.24
C PRO A 47 43.89 6.31 3.35
N ARG A 48 43.39 6.84 4.45
CA ARG A 48 42.84 6.15 5.61
C ARG A 48 41.42 5.64 5.38
N LEU A 49 40.61 6.27 4.51
CA LEU A 49 39.24 5.79 4.29
C LEU A 49 39.16 4.53 3.43
N GLY A 50 40.12 4.31 2.52
CA GLY A 50 40.13 3.15 1.62
C GLY A 50 40.23 1.78 2.32
N LYS A 51 40.63 1.74 3.60
CA LYS A 51 40.62 0.51 4.41
C LYS A 51 39.29 0.24 5.13
N TYR A 52 38.33 1.18 5.10
CA TYR A 52 37.05 1.04 5.80
C TYR A 52 35.91 0.77 4.81
N ASN A 53 35.13 -0.29 5.06
CA ASN A 53 33.93 -0.58 4.26
C ASN A 53 32.75 0.36 4.58
N ALA A 54 32.75 0.97 5.78
CA ALA A 54 31.78 1.98 6.14
C ALA A 54 32.36 3.01 7.12
N VAL A 55 31.90 4.25 7.00
CA VAL A 55 32.08 5.33 7.98
C VAL A 55 30.77 5.51 8.74
N VAL A 56 30.86 5.62 10.07
CA VAL A 56 29.71 5.87 10.94
C VAL A 56 29.87 7.24 11.57
N PHE A 57 28.86 8.09 11.47
CA PHE A 57 28.73 9.33 12.22
C PHE A 57 27.75 9.07 13.37
N LEU A 58 28.26 8.98 14.60
CA LEU A 58 27.47 8.49 15.73
C LEU A 58 26.55 9.57 16.35
N THR A 59 27.06 10.80 16.40
CA THR A 59 26.40 12.01 16.90
C THR A 59 27.39 13.17 16.73
N GLY A 60 26.91 14.41 16.86
CA GLY A 60 27.70 15.63 16.69
C GLY A 60 26.81 16.80 16.28
N ALA A 61 27.33 18.01 16.31
CA ALA A 61 26.71 19.13 15.65
C ALA A 61 27.77 20.12 15.16
N GLY A 62 27.40 20.89 14.13
CA GLY A 62 28.22 21.98 13.61
C GLY A 62 29.11 21.55 12.45
N ASP A 63 29.99 22.48 12.08
CA ASP A 63 30.97 22.35 11.01
C ASP A 63 32.19 21.62 11.58
N VAL A 64 32.33 20.33 11.30
CA VAL A 64 33.33 19.44 11.91
C VAL A 64 34.37 18.96 10.91
N LEU A 65 34.11 19.12 9.61
CA LEU A 65 35.04 18.87 8.52
C LEU A 65 35.47 20.20 7.90
N ASP A 66 36.77 20.35 7.63
CA ASP A 66 37.23 21.40 6.72
C ASP A 66 36.96 21.01 5.25
N PRO A 67 37.11 21.92 4.27
CA PRO A 67 36.83 21.61 2.87
C PRO A 67 37.65 20.46 2.28
N GLU A 68 38.88 20.21 2.75
CA GLU A 68 39.69 19.09 2.28
C GLU A 68 39.16 17.77 2.84
N GLN A 69 38.72 17.78 4.10
CA GLN A 69 38.12 16.64 4.79
C GLN A 69 36.75 16.28 4.22
N GLU A 70 35.91 17.26 3.89
CA GLU A 70 34.64 17.04 3.21
C GLU A 70 34.88 16.38 1.85
N ALA A 71 35.75 16.96 1.01
CA ALA A 71 36.11 16.38 -0.28
C ALA A 71 36.65 14.94 -0.18
N GLY A 72 37.36 14.61 0.90
CA GLY A 72 37.81 13.25 1.18
C GLY A 72 36.67 12.28 1.49
N LEU A 73 35.62 12.73 2.20
CA LEU A 73 34.40 11.96 2.41
C LEU A 73 33.57 11.82 1.13
N GLU A 74 33.50 12.86 0.29
CA GLU A 74 32.88 12.81 -1.04
C GLU A 74 33.53 11.73 -1.90
N ALA A 75 34.86 11.80 -2.07
CA ALA A 75 35.62 10.83 -2.85
C ALA A 75 35.46 9.39 -2.33
N TYR A 76 35.33 9.22 -1.01
CA TYR A 76 35.04 7.91 -0.40
C TYR A 76 33.65 7.37 -0.80
N MET A 77 32.64 8.23 -0.81
CA MET A 77 31.29 7.86 -1.23
C MET A 77 31.26 7.56 -2.73
N GLU A 78 31.87 8.39 -3.57
CA GLU A 78 31.99 8.19 -5.02
C GLU A 78 32.67 6.85 -5.36
N ALA A 79 33.65 6.44 -4.57
CA ALA A 79 34.32 5.15 -4.68
C ALA A 79 33.47 3.94 -4.22
N GLY A 80 32.21 4.16 -3.83
CA GLY A 80 31.27 3.12 -3.43
C GLY A 80 31.24 2.81 -1.94
N GLY A 81 31.79 3.70 -1.11
CA GLY A 81 31.86 3.60 0.35
C GLY A 81 30.48 3.50 1.03
N GLY A 82 30.50 3.05 2.29
CA GLY A 82 29.30 2.94 3.12
C GLY A 82 29.24 4.07 4.14
N PHE A 83 28.06 4.63 4.37
CA PHE A 83 27.82 5.66 5.39
C PHE A 83 26.66 5.26 6.30
N LEU A 84 26.84 5.41 7.60
CA LEU A 84 25.79 5.30 8.61
C LEU A 84 25.74 6.57 9.47
N GLY A 85 24.69 7.37 9.34
CA GLY A 85 24.42 8.48 10.23
C GLY A 85 23.47 8.08 11.36
N ILE A 86 23.79 8.46 12.59
CA ILE A 86 22.99 8.18 13.79
C ILE A 86 22.63 9.49 14.48
N ARG A 87 21.35 9.65 14.82
CA ARG A 87 20.79 10.72 15.65
C ARG A 87 21.25 12.13 15.21
N ASP A 88 22.14 12.77 15.97
CA ASP A 88 22.55 14.14 15.70
C ASP A 88 23.57 14.27 14.56
N ALA A 89 24.01 13.17 13.94
CA ALA A 89 24.74 13.22 12.67
C ALA A 89 24.05 14.09 11.62
N ALA A 90 22.71 14.19 11.66
CA ALA A 90 21.95 15.10 10.79
C ALA A 90 22.17 16.60 11.04
N ARG A 91 22.89 16.98 12.09
CA ARG A 91 23.27 18.35 12.47
C ARG A 91 24.72 18.70 12.13
N ASN A 92 25.51 17.74 11.64
CA ASN A 92 26.88 18.00 11.16
C ASN A 92 26.87 18.62 9.77
N GLU A 93 27.91 19.40 9.46
CA GLU A 93 28.09 20.08 8.19
C GLU A 93 26.83 20.87 7.77
N PRO A 94 26.29 21.77 8.62
CA PRO A 94 24.99 22.41 8.38
C PRO A 94 24.97 23.31 7.13
N TYR A 95 26.15 23.68 6.62
CA TYR A 95 26.34 24.53 5.45
C TYR A 95 26.66 23.73 4.17
N SER A 96 26.85 22.42 4.27
CA SER A 96 27.08 21.55 3.13
C SER A 96 25.77 21.01 2.56
N ASP A 97 25.50 21.36 1.30
CA ASP A 97 24.39 20.78 0.53
C ASP A 97 24.65 19.30 0.21
N TRP A 98 25.91 18.93 -0.04
CA TRP A 98 26.30 17.56 -0.30
C TRP A 98 26.05 16.66 0.92
N PHE A 99 26.50 17.07 2.11
CA PHE A 99 26.26 16.32 3.34
C PHE A 99 24.77 16.33 3.73
N SER A 100 24.05 17.42 3.42
CA SER A 100 22.58 17.46 3.56
C SER A 100 21.91 16.39 2.70
N GLY A 101 22.42 16.19 1.49
CA GLY A 101 22.13 15.05 0.66
C GLY A 101 22.48 13.75 1.40
N LEU A 102 23.74 13.52 1.73
CA LEU A 102 24.21 12.27 2.35
C LEU A 102 23.31 11.79 3.50
N ILE A 103 22.90 12.70 4.39
CA ILE A 103 21.95 12.42 5.48
C ILE A 103 20.51 12.22 4.96
N GLY A 104 20.05 13.08 4.05
CA GLY A 104 18.73 13.01 3.42
C GLY A 104 17.67 13.96 4.01
N ALA A 105 17.82 14.36 5.28
CA ALA A 105 16.95 15.35 5.91
C ALA A 105 17.68 16.12 7.03
N ARG A 106 17.32 17.39 7.21
CA ARG A 106 17.81 18.22 8.32
C ARG A 106 16.75 18.36 9.40
N PRO A 107 17.10 18.28 10.70
CA PRO A 107 16.14 18.37 11.77
C PRO A 107 15.55 19.79 11.89
N ALA A 108 14.27 19.87 12.24
CA ALA A 108 13.61 21.11 12.60
C ALA A 108 14.17 21.63 13.94
N THR A 109 14.34 22.93 14.06
CA THR A 109 14.81 23.60 15.30
C THR A 109 13.84 23.41 16.47
N THR A 110 12.58 23.12 16.19
CA THR A 110 11.50 22.89 17.15
C THR A 110 11.33 21.41 17.54
N SER A 111 12.29 20.54 17.19
CA SER A 111 12.26 19.12 17.60
C SER A 111 12.23 18.99 19.13
N PRO A 112 11.40 18.10 19.70
CA PRO A 112 11.42 17.82 21.13
C PRO A 112 12.78 17.32 21.61
N ALA A 113 13.29 17.92 22.69
CA ALA A 113 14.54 17.48 23.32
C ALA A 113 14.31 16.40 24.40
N THR A 114 13.10 16.31 24.95
CA THR A 114 12.77 15.36 26.02
C THR A 114 12.55 13.96 25.46
N ALA A 115 13.09 12.96 26.14
CA ALA A 115 12.87 11.56 25.78
C ALA A 115 11.42 11.17 26.03
N GLN A 116 10.80 10.53 25.05
CA GLN A 116 9.39 10.15 25.09
C GLN A 116 9.21 8.72 24.56
N ARG A 117 8.28 7.99 25.14
CA ARG A 117 7.88 6.69 24.61
C ARG A 117 6.99 6.90 23.39
N ALA A 118 7.33 6.28 22.27
CA ALA A 118 6.55 6.31 21.03
C ALA A 118 6.49 4.91 20.39
N VAL A 119 5.64 4.76 19.37
CA VAL A 119 5.59 3.59 18.49
C VAL A 119 6.40 3.89 17.23
N VAL A 120 7.39 3.06 16.93
CA VAL A 120 8.07 3.04 15.63
C VAL A 120 7.43 1.96 14.76
N GLU A 121 6.94 2.34 13.58
CA GLU A 121 6.33 1.47 12.60
C GLU A 121 7.38 1.02 11.57
N VAL A 122 7.57 -0.29 11.48
CA VAL A 122 8.58 -0.90 10.62
C VAL A 122 7.92 -1.36 9.33
N GLY A 123 7.75 -0.42 8.39
CA GLY A 123 7.05 -0.64 7.12
C GLY A 123 7.80 -1.55 6.15
N ASP A 124 9.13 -1.42 6.06
CA ASP A 124 9.96 -2.36 5.32
C ASP A 124 10.37 -3.52 6.23
N ARG A 125 9.83 -4.70 5.94
CA ARG A 125 10.05 -5.94 6.70
C ARG A 125 11.10 -6.85 6.07
N VAL A 126 11.75 -6.42 4.99
CA VAL A 126 12.69 -7.22 4.20
C VAL A 126 14.13 -6.71 4.40
N HIS A 127 14.33 -5.40 4.53
CA HIS A 127 15.66 -4.83 4.71
C HIS A 127 16.37 -5.41 5.97
N PRO A 128 17.68 -5.73 5.91
CA PRO A 128 18.41 -6.35 7.02
C PRO A 128 18.33 -5.58 8.34
N ALA A 129 18.24 -4.24 8.28
CA ALA A 129 18.07 -3.36 9.43
C ALA A 129 16.71 -3.49 10.12
N THR A 130 15.70 -4.08 9.49
CA THR A 130 14.32 -4.02 10.00
C THR A 130 13.61 -5.36 10.04
N LYS A 131 14.08 -6.35 9.28
CA LYS A 131 13.45 -7.68 9.17
C LYS A 131 13.26 -8.45 10.49
N GLU A 132 14.12 -8.22 11.49
CA GLU A 132 14.05 -8.88 12.80
C GLU A 132 13.28 -8.07 13.86
N LEU A 133 12.93 -6.82 13.57
CA LEU A 133 12.23 -5.95 14.52
C LEU A 133 10.75 -6.35 14.64
N PRO A 134 9.99 -5.94 15.66
CA PRO A 134 8.53 -6.02 15.61
C PRO A 134 7.95 -5.03 14.58
N LEU A 135 6.72 -5.29 14.09
CA LEU A 135 6.02 -4.36 13.18
C LEU A 135 5.73 -3.01 13.87
N GLU A 136 5.27 -3.07 15.12
CA GLU A 136 5.12 -1.92 16.00
C GLU A 136 6.11 -2.02 17.15
N TRP A 137 7.14 -1.18 17.11
CA TRP A 137 8.21 -1.17 18.09
C TRP A 137 8.03 -0.03 19.09
N LYS A 138 7.54 -0.35 20.28
CA LYS A 138 7.32 0.62 21.37
C LYS A 138 8.61 0.87 22.12
N ARG A 139 9.17 2.08 22.04
CA ARG A 139 10.45 2.42 22.68
C ARG A 139 10.51 3.88 23.12
N THR A 140 11.50 4.21 23.94
CA THR A 140 11.74 5.56 24.45
C THR A 140 13.01 6.14 23.82
N ASP A 141 12.87 7.28 23.15
CA ASP A 141 13.98 7.99 22.53
C ASP A 141 13.68 9.51 22.49
N THR A 142 14.61 10.33 22.00
CA THR A 142 14.33 11.72 21.65
C THR A 142 14.08 11.82 20.15
N TRP A 143 12.89 12.27 19.76
CA TRP A 143 12.40 12.19 18.39
C TRP A 143 12.65 13.49 17.64
N LEU A 144 13.54 13.44 16.65
CA LEU A 144 13.76 14.56 15.73
C LEU A 144 12.56 14.73 14.81
N ASN A 145 12.11 15.97 14.67
CA ASN A 145 11.24 16.36 13.57
C ASN A 145 12.12 16.83 12.40
N TRP A 146 11.64 16.72 11.17
CA TRP A 146 12.39 17.13 9.97
C TRP A 146 11.88 18.47 9.44
N LYS A 147 12.81 19.36 9.06
CA LYS A 147 12.49 20.62 8.37
C LYS A 147 11.80 20.34 7.04
N ASN A 148 12.33 19.38 6.28
CA ASN A 148 11.74 18.82 5.07
C ASN A 148 11.58 17.31 5.27
N ASN A 149 10.38 16.79 5.11
CA ASN A 149 10.14 15.35 5.19
C ASN A 149 10.82 14.64 3.99
N PRO A 150 11.71 13.66 4.22
CA PRO A 150 12.45 13.01 3.15
C PRO A 150 11.65 11.95 2.37
N SER A 151 10.43 11.61 2.77
CA SER A 151 9.58 10.64 2.07
C SER A 151 9.50 10.93 0.57
N GLY A 152 9.64 9.89 -0.25
CA GLY A 152 9.70 10.02 -1.71
C GLY A 152 11.08 10.36 -2.28
N THR A 153 12.04 10.79 -1.45
CA THR A 153 13.44 11.06 -1.87
C THR A 153 14.45 10.08 -1.27
N VAL A 154 14.02 9.31 -0.27
CA VAL A 154 14.79 8.25 0.38
C VAL A 154 13.95 6.97 0.47
N HIS A 155 14.61 5.83 0.66
CA HIS A 155 13.89 4.61 1.00
C HIS A 155 13.60 4.53 2.50
N THR A 156 12.38 4.88 2.91
CA THR A 156 11.97 4.88 4.32
C THR A 156 11.71 3.46 4.82
N VAL A 157 12.54 2.98 5.74
CA VAL A 157 12.42 1.64 6.33
C VAL A 157 11.65 1.63 7.65
N ALA A 158 11.60 2.77 8.36
CA ALA A 158 10.82 2.92 9.59
C ALA A 158 10.29 4.35 9.76
N ARG A 159 9.14 4.48 10.44
CA ARG A 159 8.48 5.75 10.79
C ARG A 159 8.18 5.81 12.28
N VAL A 160 8.14 6.99 12.89
CA VAL A 160 7.61 7.15 14.24
C VAL A 160 6.15 7.64 14.18
N ARG A 161 5.25 7.02 14.94
CA ARG A 161 3.83 7.38 14.95
C ARG A 161 3.59 8.54 15.90
N GLU A 162 3.34 9.74 15.37
CA GLU A 162 3.12 10.94 16.17
C GLU A 162 1.91 10.89 17.10
N SER A 163 0.86 10.14 16.76
CA SER A 163 -0.30 9.95 17.66
C SER A 163 0.02 9.18 18.95
N SER A 164 1.25 8.67 19.10
CA SER A 164 1.70 7.93 20.28
C SER A 164 2.57 8.73 21.26
N TYR A 165 2.94 9.97 20.93
CA TYR A 165 3.74 10.85 21.79
C TYR A 165 3.39 12.33 21.56
N GLN A 166 4.16 13.27 22.13
CA GLN A 166 3.95 14.72 21.96
C GLN A 166 5.05 15.29 21.05
N PRO A 167 4.80 15.44 19.72
CA PRO A 167 5.80 15.90 18.74
C PRO A 167 6.09 17.40 18.79
N GLY A 168 5.27 18.18 19.49
CA GLY A 168 5.43 19.64 19.59
C GLY A 168 5.09 20.40 18.30
N ALA A 169 5.46 21.67 18.25
CA ALA A 169 5.05 22.61 17.18
C ALA A 169 5.67 22.31 15.80
N GLY A 170 6.65 21.41 15.71
CA GLY A 170 7.34 21.03 14.47
C GLY A 170 6.94 19.67 13.91
N ALA A 171 5.80 19.12 14.35
CA ALA A 171 5.32 17.80 13.97
C ALA A 171 5.30 17.57 12.44
N ASN A 172 5.77 16.42 11.98
CA ASN A 172 5.73 15.99 10.58
C ASN A 172 4.38 15.37 10.18
N GLY A 173 3.52 15.00 11.14
CA GLY A 173 2.19 14.47 10.92
C GLY A 173 2.15 12.94 10.77
N ALA A 174 1.19 12.47 9.96
CA ALA A 174 0.95 11.03 9.75
C ALA A 174 2.13 10.31 9.07
N ASP A 175 3.01 11.04 8.37
CA ASP A 175 4.21 10.50 7.75
C ASP A 175 5.45 11.14 8.38
N HIS A 176 6.08 10.39 9.29
CA HIS A 176 7.29 10.83 9.98
C HIS A 176 8.38 9.74 9.87
N PRO A 177 9.15 9.74 8.76
CA PRO A 177 10.30 8.84 8.58
C PRO A 177 11.29 8.97 9.74
N ILE A 178 11.77 7.86 10.30
CA ILE A 178 12.79 7.90 11.37
C ILE A 178 14.03 7.09 11.00
N SER A 179 13.96 6.23 9.99
CA SER A 179 15.13 5.55 9.43
C SER A 179 14.94 5.30 7.95
N TRP A 180 16.01 5.47 7.18
CA TRP A 180 15.98 5.33 5.73
C TRP A 180 17.34 4.95 5.17
N CYS A 181 17.33 4.47 3.92
CA CYS A 181 18.51 4.20 3.13
C CYS A 181 18.39 4.77 1.72
N ARG A 182 19.54 4.98 1.07
CA ARG A 182 19.64 5.26 -0.36
C ARG A 182 21.04 4.98 -0.88
N ASP A 183 21.13 4.60 -2.15
CA ASP A 183 22.39 4.81 -2.85
C ASP A 183 22.57 6.32 -3.06
N TYR A 184 23.71 6.88 -2.65
CA TYR A 184 24.01 8.31 -2.78
C TYR A 184 25.44 8.48 -3.24
N ASP A 185 25.58 9.20 -4.35
CA ASP A 185 26.86 9.58 -4.93
C ASP A 185 27.84 8.40 -5.07
N GLY A 186 27.37 7.31 -5.71
CA GLY A 186 28.12 6.06 -5.87
C GLY A 186 28.09 5.10 -4.67
N GLY A 187 27.94 5.61 -3.44
CA GLY A 187 27.99 4.85 -2.19
C GLY A 187 26.63 4.48 -1.60
N ARG A 188 26.65 3.83 -0.43
CA ARG A 188 25.46 3.41 0.33
C ARG A 188 25.30 4.26 1.58
N SER A 189 24.25 5.08 1.65
CA SER A 189 23.91 5.86 2.83
C SER A 189 22.74 5.25 3.58
N PHE A 190 22.92 4.99 4.88
CA PHE A 190 21.86 4.67 5.82
C PHE A 190 21.82 5.74 6.90
N TYR A 191 20.62 6.13 7.32
CA TYR A 191 20.43 7.04 8.44
C TYR A 191 19.35 6.54 9.39
N THR A 192 19.59 6.72 10.69
CA THR A 192 18.57 6.57 11.72
C THR A 192 18.54 7.79 12.63
N GLY A 193 17.35 8.39 12.80
CA GLY A 193 17.12 9.48 13.74
C GLY A 193 16.98 9.02 15.19
N MET A 194 17.12 7.72 15.45
CA MET A 194 17.13 7.11 16.78
C MET A 194 18.55 7.08 17.38
N GLY A 195 18.67 6.85 18.68
CA GLY A 195 19.96 6.85 19.40
C GLY A 195 20.17 8.07 20.30
N GLY A 196 19.10 8.76 20.68
CA GLY A 196 19.14 9.98 21.48
C GLY A 196 19.19 9.75 23.00
N THR A 197 19.28 8.51 23.46
CA THR A 197 19.44 8.16 24.88
C THR A 197 20.48 7.07 25.06
N VAL A 198 21.18 7.04 26.21
CA VAL A 198 22.16 5.99 26.52
C VAL A 198 21.50 4.59 26.52
N SER A 199 20.29 4.48 27.08
CA SER A 199 19.55 3.22 27.15
C SER A 199 19.19 2.65 25.77
N THR A 200 19.02 3.50 24.75
CA THR A 200 18.73 3.07 23.38
C THR A 200 19.78 2.08 22.87
N PHE A 201 21.07 2.36 23.10
CA PHE A 201 22.17 1.49 22.66
C PHE A 201 22.24 0.15 23.41
N GLN A 202 21.56 0.05 24.57
CA GLN A 202 21.43 -1.17 25.34
C GLN A 202 20.27 -2.06 24.86
N GLU A 203 19.34 -1.55 24.06
CA GLU A 203 18.22 -2.31 23.50
C GLU A 203 18.72 -3.36 22.48
N THR A 204 18.23 -4.59 22.61
CA THR A 204 18.54 -5.68 21.66
C THR A 204 18.06 -5.35 20.26
N ASP A 205 16.84 -4.85 20.14
CA ASP A 205 16.21 -4.50 18.87
C ASP A 205 16.94 -3.34 18.18
N PHE A 206 17.35 -2.30 18.92
CA PHE A 206 18.12 -1.22 18.32
C PHE A 206 19.51 -1.66 17.86
N ARG A 207 20.19 -2.54 18.60
CA ARG A 207 21.45 -3.13 18.11
C ARG A 207 21.25 -4.01 16.89
N ALA A 208 20.14 -4.75 16.81
CA ALA A 208 19.80 -5.53 15.61
C ALA A 208 19.55 -4.59 14.41
N HIS A 209 18.90 -3.45 14.63
CA HIS A 209 18.69 -2.41 13.63
C HIS A 209 20.01 -1.85 13.09
N LEU A 210 20.90 -1.39 13.99
CA LEU A 210 22.22 -0.90 13.63
C LEU A 210 23.08 -1.98 12.94
N ARG A 211 23.01 -3.23 13.40
CA ARG A 211 23.71 -4.35 12.75
C ARG A 211 23.26 -4.53 11.31
N GLY A 212 21.94 -4.57 11.07
CA GLY A 212 21.43 -4.73 9.72
C GLY A 212 21.76 -3.55 8.80
N ALA A 213 21.76 -2.32 9.34
CA ALA A 213 22.24 -1.13 8.62
C ALA A 213 23.72 -1.28 8.24
N LEU A 214 24.59 -1.66 9.18
CA LEU A 214 26.01 -1.87 8.94
C LEU A 214 26.28 -3.02 7.96
N LEU A 215 25.55 -4.13 8.03
CA LEU A 215 25.69 -5.21 7.06
C LEU A 215 25.32 -4.77 5.65
N TRP A 216 24.33 -3.90 5.50
CA TRP A 216 23.96 -3.34 4.21
C TRP A 216 24.98 -2.30 3.71
N THR A 217 25.38 -1.32 4.53
CA THR A 217 26.34 -0.28 4.12
C THR A 217 27.71 -0.87 3.77
N THR A 218 28.16 -1.89 4.50
CA THR A 218 29.42 -2.61 4.22
C THR A 218 29.31 -3.65 3.10
N ARG A 219 28.14 -3.79 2.44
CA ARG A 219 27.88 -4.74 1.34
C ARG A 219 27.95 -6.23 1.71
N LEU A 220 27.93 -6.54 3.00
CA LEU A 220 27.79 -7.92 3.50
C LEU A 220 26.37 -8.46 3.37
N SER A 221 25.40 -7.59 3.11
CA SER A 221 24.01 -7.95 2.80
C SER A 221 23.43 -7.13 1.66
N ARG A 222 22.38 -7.67 1.02
CA ARG A 222 21.61 -7.03 -0.05
C ARG A 222 20.27 -6.55 0.49
N ALA A 223 19.85 -5.38 0.04
CA ALA A 223 18.52 -4.83 0.26
C ALA A 223 18.18 -3.88 -0.88
N ASP A 224 16.89 -3.70 -1.14
CA ASP A 224 16.40 -2.68 -2.05
C ASP A 224 16.24 -1.36 -1.28
N CYS A 225 16.91 -0.30 -1.73
CA CYS A 225 16.81 1.05 -1.18
C CYS A 225 16.26 2.04 -2.23
N LYS A 226 15.38 1.57 -3.11
CA LYS A 226 14.82 2.32 -4.25
C LYS A 226 13.30 2.38 -4.24
N ALA A 227 12.62 1.44 -3.57
CA ALA A 227 11.18 1.20 -3.69
C ALA A 227 10.27 2.34 -3.19
N THR A 228 10.75 3.29 -2.40
CA THR A 228 9.94 4.46 -1.98
C THR A 228 10.53 5.79 -2.44
N ILE A 229 11.40 5.74 -3.47
CA ILE A 229 11.97 6.94 -4.08
C ILE A 229 11.21 7.23 -5.37
N ASN A 230 10.48 8.33 -5.40
CA ASN A 230 9.57 8.71 -6.48
C ASN A 230 10.27 8.79 -7.84
N ALA A 231 11.52 9.27 -7.87
CA ALA A 231 12.31 9.38 -9.10
C ALA A 231 12.62 8.04 -9.79
N ASN A 232 12.48 6.91 -9.08
CA ASN A 232 12.62 5.58 -9.66
C ASN A 232 11.35 5.11 -10.40
N TYR A 233 10.26 5.86 -10.28
CA TYR A 233 8.98 5.55 -10.92
C TYR A 233 8.68 6.56 -12.02
N LYS A 234 8.18 6.06 -13.15
CA LYS A 234 7.63 6.87 -14.23
C LYS A 234 6.13 6.62 -14.32
N ALA A 235 5.35 7.68 -14.19
CA ALA A 235 3.92 7.63 -14.51
C ALA A 235 3.75 7.92 -16.01
N GLU A 236 3.13 6.99 -16.74
CA GLU A 236 2.81 7.16 -18.16
C GLU A 236 1.35 6.84 -18.40
N ARG A 237 0.69 7.66 -19.20
CA ARG A 237 -0.69 7.43 -19.59
C ARG A 237 -0.71 6.35 -20.69
N VAL A 238 -1.19 5.16 -20.34
CA VAL A 238 -1.17 3.99 -21.23
C VAL A 238 -2.28 3.98 -22.29
N THR A 239 -3.32 4.80 -22.13
CA THR A 239 -4.45 4.91 -23.06
C THR A 239 -4.65 6.35 -23.54
N LYS A 240 -5.40 6.54 -24.63
CA LYS A 240 -5.84 7.87 -25.08
C LYS A 240 -7.12 8.29 -24.33
N PRO A 241 -7.41 9.59 -24.19
CA PRO A 241 -8.70 10.01 -23.63
C PRO A 241 -9.83 9.54 -24.56
N ASN A 242 -10.94 9.09 -23.96
CA ASN A 242 -12.19 8.87 -24.68
C ASN A 242 -12.55 10.14 -25.48
N GLN A 243 -13.03 9.97 -26.70
CA GLN A 243 -13.63 11.06 -27.45
C GLN A 243 -15.12 11.19 -27.07
N PRO A 244 -15.76 12.36 -27.21
CA PRO A 244 -17.21 12.48 -27.02
C PRO A 244 -17.96 11.45 -27.87
N GLY A 245 -18.89 10.70 -27.26
CA GLY A 245 -19.62 9.61 -27.90
C GLY A 245 -18.84 8.29 -28.05
N GLN A 246 -17.59 8.21 -27.57
CA GLN A 246 -16.72 7.05 -27.70
C GLN A 246 -16.11 6.67 -26.34
N SER A 247 -16.58 5.56 -25.76
CA SER A 247 -16.05 5.01 -24.50
C SER A 247 -14.98 3.92 -24.71
N ASP A 248 -14.37 3.85 -25.90
CA ASP A 248 -13.56 2.72 -26.39
C ASP A 248 -12.14 2.63 -25.81
N GLN A 249 -11.73 3.58 -24.98
CA GLN A 249 -10.39 3.59 -24.36
C GLN A 249 -10.44 3.37 -22.85
N ILE A 250 -11.33 4.05 -22.12
CA ILE A 250 -11.32 4.07 -20.65
C ILE A 250 -12.72 3.86 -20.07
N GLY A 251 -13.78 4.19 -20.82
CA GLY A 251 -15.16 4.27 -20.31
C GLY A 251 -15.29 5.06 -19.01
N GLU A 252 -16.08 4.54 -18.08
CA GLU A 252 -16.15 4.94 -16.67
C GLU A 252 -15.32 3.97 -15.81
N PRO A 253 -14.01 4.19 -15.62
CA PRO A 253 -13.09 3.18 -15.10
C PRO A 253 -13.40 2.85 -13.64
N HIS A 254 -13.45 1.56 -13.30
CA HIS A 254 -13.73 1.11 -11.92
C HIS A 254 -12.73 0.07 -11.40
N GLY A 255 -12.38 -0.92 -12.22
CA GLY A 255 -11.49 -2.01 -11.82
C GLY A 255 -10.37 -2.25 -12.83
N LEU A 256 -9.21 -2.69 -12.35
CA LEU A 256 -8.11 -3.15 -13.18
C LEU A 256 -7.39 -4.33 -12.52
N VAL A 257 -6.74 -5.14 -13.34
CA VAL A 257 -5.90 -6.26 -12.92
C VAL A 257 -4.74 -6.41 -13.89
N VAL A 258 -3.56 -6.78 -13.38
CA VAL A 258 -2.35 -6.97 -14.18
C VAL A 258 -2.02 -8.47 -14.24
N ALA A 259 -1.99 -9.02 -15.45
CA ALA A 259 -1.56 -10.39 -15.68
C ALA A 259 -0.04 -10.54 -15.47
N ARG A 260 0.42 -11.77 -15.19
CA ARG A 260 1.86 -12.04 -14.95
C ARG A 260 2.77 -11.73 -16.14
N ASP A 261 2.23 -11.66 -17.35
CA ASP A 261 2.94 -11.24 -18.56
C ASP A 261 2.94 -9.72 -18.79
N GLY A 262 2.36 -8.95 -17.86
CA GLY A 262 2.29 -7.49 -17.90
C GLY A 262 1.07 -6.92 -18.61
N ARG A 263 0.21 -7.75 -19.24
CA ARG A 263 -1.06 -7.25 -19.79
C ARG A 263 -1.93 -6.64 -18.69
N VAL A 264 -2.56 -5.51 -18.98
CA VAL A 264 -3.47 -4.83 -18.05
C VAL A 264 -4.88 -4.99 -18.55
N LEU A 265 -5.74 -5.64 -17.77
CA LEU A 265 -7.16 -5.70 -18.03
C LEU A 265 -7.87 -4.69 -17.16
N TYR A 266 -8.80 -3.94 -17.72
CA TYR A 266 -9.56 -2.95 -16.97
C TYR A 266 -11.00 -2.84 -17.47
N ILE A 267 -11.87 -2.39 -16.56
CA ILE A 267 -13.32 -2.39 -16.77
C ILE A 267 -13.91 -1.00 -16.61
N GLY A 268 -14.91 -0.72 -17.44
CA GLY A 268 -15.82 0.40 -17.29
C GLY A 268 -17.11 -0.05 -16.61
N ARG A 269 -17.61 0.73 -15.64
CA ARG A 269 -18.81 0.39 -14.85
C ARG A 269 -20.07 0.27 -15.69
N GLY A 270 -20.18 1.07 -16.74
CA GLY A 270 -21.24 0.96 -17.74
C GLY A 270 -21.99 2.26 -18.02
N GLY A 271 -21.64 3.35 -17.35
CA GLY A 271 -22.06 4.69 -17.73
C GLY A 271 -21.50 5.11 -19.09
N GLY A 272 -22.31 5.85 -19.84
CA GLY A 272 -21.83 6.58 -21.03
C GLY A 272 -20.98 7.78 -20.64
N ASP A 273 -20.51 8.53 -21.63
CA ASP A 273 -19.96 9.85 -21.36
C ASP A 273 -21.03 10.79 -20.75
N ASN A 274 -20.59 11.86 -20.07
CA ASN A 274 -21.50 12.79 -19.38
C ASN A 274 -22.45 13.56 -20.32
N SER A 275 -22.25 13.51 -21.63
CA SER A 275 -23.15 14.11 -22.63
C SER A 275 -24.21 13.13 -23.14
N ALA A 276 -24.03 11.83 -22.90
CA ALA A 276 -24.99 10.82 -23.31
C ALA A 276 -26.29 10.91 -22.48
N PRO A 277 -27.46 10.82 -23.13
CA PRO A 277 -28.73 10.81 -22.41
C PRO A 277 -28.84 9.57 -21.52
N VAL A 278 -29.49 9.76 -20.37
CA VAL A 278 -29.68 8.71 -19.36
C VAL A 278 -31.17 8.47 -19.17
N VAL A 279 -31.59 7.21 -19.21
CA VAL A 279 -32.97 6.82 -18.89
C VAL A 279 -33.11 6.69 -17.39
N THR A 280 -33.94 7.55 -16.78
CA THR A 280 -34.18 7.59 -15.32
C THR A 280 -35.62 7.23 -14.93
N ASP A 281 -36.54 7.12 -15.88
CA ASP A 281 -37.93 6.69 -15.64
C ASP A 281 -38.00 5.18 -15.42
N TRP A 282 -38.48 4.76 -14.24
CA TRP A 282 -38.67 3.35 -13.89
C TRP A 282 -39.75 2.63 -14.71
N ASN A 283 -40.65 3.36 -15.38
CA ASN A 283 -41.63 2.77 -16.29
C ASN A 283 -41.01 2.37 -17.63
N ASP A 284 -39.87 2.96 -17.98
CA ASP A 284 -39.11 2.61 -19.18
C ASP A 284 -38.38 1.27 -18.96
N PRO A 285 -38.48 0.28 -19.88
CA PRO A 285 -37.73 -0.97 -19.76
C PRO A 285 -36.20 -0.76 -19.81
N GLU A 286 -35.72 0.34 -20.39
CA GLU A 286 -34.29 0.64 -20.59
C GLU A 286 -33.68 1.43 -19.43
N ILE A 287 -34.43 1.65 -18.33
CA ILE A 287 -33.95 2.29 -17.10
C ILE A 287 -32.60 1.74 -16.66
N GLY A 288 -31.62 2.63 -16.48
CA GLY A 288 -30.29 2.28 -15.98
C GLY A 288 -29.42 1.43 -16.89
N LYS A 289 -29.88 1.13 -18.12
CA LYS A 289 -29.17 0.24 -19.04
C LYS A 289 -27.87 0.88 -19.53
N GLY A 290 -26.78 0.16 -19.33
CA GLY A 290 -25.44 0.56 -19.73
C GLY A 290 -24.64 -0.60 -20.33
N GLN A 291 -23.44 -0.28 -20.82
CA GLN A 291 -22.50 -1.26 -21.35
C GLN A 291 -21.23 -1.31 -20.50
N GLY A 292 -21.11 -2.33 -19.64
CA GLY A 292 -19.90 -2.58 -18.87
C GLY A 292 -18.82 -3.17 -19.80
N GLN A 293 -17.83 -2.35 -20.15
CA GLN A 293 -16.81 -2.73 -21.14
C GLN A 293 -15.56 -3.29 -20.46
N ILE A 294 -14.93 -4.28 -21.10
CA ILE A 294 -13.68 -4.90 -20.68
C ILE A 294 -12.64 -4.60 -21.75
N HIS A 295 -11.50 -4.06 -21.35
CA HIS A 295 -10.39 -3.73 -22.23
C HIS A 295 -9.12 -4.45 -21.78
N VAL A 296 -8.25 -4.74 -22.75
CA VAL A 296 -6.92 -5.32 -22.53
C VAL A 296 -5.89 -4.37 -23.15
N TYR A 297 -5.00 -3.82 -22.32
CA TYR A 297 -3.80 -3.14 -22.76
C TYR A 297 -2.63 -4.13 -22.83
N ASP A 298 -1.98 -4.18 -23.99
CA ASP A 298 -0.80 -5.00 -24.23
C ASP A 298 0.46 -4.12 -24.20
N PRO A 299 1.34 -4.27 -23.18
CA PRO A 299 2.56 -3.47 -23.09
C PRO A 299 3.57 -3.77 -24.19
N ALA A 300 3.53 -4.96 -24.82
CA ALA A 300 4.47 -5.32 -25.88
C ALA A 300 4.18 -4.55 -27.19
N THR A 301 2.90 -4.24 -27.45
CA THR A 301 2.47 -3.52 -28.66
C THR A 301 2.02 -2.08 -28.39
N GLY A 302 1.79 -1.72 -27.13
CA GLY A 302 1.23 -0.43 -26.73
C GLY A 302 -0.23 -0.24 -27.15
N LYS A 303 -0.96 -1.32 -27.46
CA LYS A 303 -2.32 -1.26 -27.99
C LYS A 303 -3.36 -1.66 -26.96
N VAL A 304 -4.53 -1.01 -27.06
CA VAL A 304 -5.75 -1.37 -26.33
C VAL A 304 -6.67 -2.18 -27.23
N THR A 305 -7.20 -3.28 -26.71
CA THR A 305 -8.24 -4.09 -27.34
C THR A 305 -9.50 -4.05 -26.48
N LEU A 306 -10.64 -3.67 -27.06
CA LEU A 306 -11.95 -3.96 -26.45
C LEU A 306 -12.15 -5.48 -26.46
N ALA A 307 -12.03 -6.11 -25.30
CA ALA A 307 -12.15 -7.56 -25.15
C ALA A 307 -13.59 -8.03 -25.23
N GLY A 308 -14.52 -7.27 -24.64
CA GLY A 308 -15.95 -7.56 -24.66
C GLY A 308 -16.75 -6.48 -23.93
N ALA A 309 -18.09 -6.60 -23.98
CA ALA A 309 -18.99 -5.71 -23.26
C ALA A 309 -20.21 -6.48 -22.74
N LEU A 310 -20.65 -6.16 -21.52
CA LEU A 310 -21.82 -6.74 -20.86
C LEU A 310 -22.94 -5.70 -20.77
N THR A 311 -24.18 -6.11 -21.00
CA THR A 311 -25.34 -5.26 -20.72
C THR A 311 -25.64 -5.25 -19.22
N VAL A 312 -25.40 -4.12 -18.58
CA VAL A 312 -25.45 -3.97 -17.11
C VAL A 312 -26.42 -2.88 -16.68
N PHE A 313 -26.87 -2.93 -15.43
CA PHE A 313 -27.57 -1.82 -14.79
C PHE A 313 -26.51 -0.93 -14.13
N GLY A 314 -26.06 0.10 -14.82
CA GLY A 314 -25.00 1.00 -14.32
C GLY A 314 -25.08 2.45 -14.83
N ASN A 315 -26.01 2.73 -15.75
CA ASN A 315 -26.12 4.04 -16.38
C ASN A 315 -27.35 4.79 -15.86
N LYS A 316 -27.29 5.32 -14.64
CA LYS A 316 -28.34 6.19 -14.05
C LYS A 316 -27.90 7.65 -13.85
N GLY A 317 -26.76 8.03 -14.43
CA GLY A 317 -26.25 9.41 -14.37
C GLY A 317 -25.80 9.83 -12.97
N GLY A 318 -25.51 11.13 -12.82
CA GLY A 318 -25.17 11.76 -11.55
C GLY A 318 -26.38 12.39 -10.87
N GLY A 319 -26.24 12.71 -9.58
CA GLY A 319 -27.28 13.39 -8.80
C GLY A 319 -27.37 12.88 -7.37
N ASP A 320 -28.51 13.15 -6.73
CA ASP A 320 -28.84 12.69 -5.38
C ASP A 320 -28.95 11.16 -5.31
N GLU A 321 -28.92 10.60 -4.10
CA GLU A 321 -28.83 9.15 -3.88
C GLU A 321 -29.99 8.35 -4.47
N LEU A 322 -31.18 8.96 -4.62
CA LEU A 322 -32.34 8.32 -5.24
C LEU A 322 -32.32 8.36 -6.79
N ILE A 323 -31.41 9.16 -7.36
CA ILE A 323 -31.29 9.37 -8.80
C ILE A 323 -30.15 8.53 -9.36
N LYS A 324 -28.96 8.61 -8.74
CA LYS A 324 -27.75 7.89 -9.21
C LYS A 324 -27.75 6.41 -8.82
N ASN A 325 -26.83 5.65 -9.39
CA ASN A 325 -26.51 4.30 -8.95
C ASN A 325 -25.00 4.07 -8.96
N GLU A 326 -24.55 3.05 -8.24
CA GLU A 326 -23.17 2.56 -8.27
C GLU A 326 -23.11 1.08 -8.68
N GLU A 327 -24.17 0.60 -9.31
CA GLU A 327 -24.19 -0.75 -9.90
C GLU A 327 -23.51 -0.73 -11.27
N GLY A 328 -23.32 -1.91 -11.87
CA GLY A 328 -22.75 -2.04 -13.20
C GLY A 328 -21.76 -3.18 -13.25
N LEU A 329 -20.64 -3.00 -13.96
CA LEU A 329 -19.48 -3.88 -13.93
C LEU A 329 -18.46 -3.33 -12.93
N LEU A 330 -18.38 -3.95 -11.74
CA LEU A 330 -17.66 -3.39 -10.58
C LEU A 330 -16.34 -4.07 -10.29
N GLY A 331 -16.19 -5.34 -10.66
CA GLY A 331 -15.01 -6.13 -10.33
C GLY A 331 -14.46 -6.89 -11.51
N ILE A 332 -13.13 -7.00 -11.56
CA ILE A 332 -12.39 -7.88 -12.45
C ILE A 332 -11.24 -8.52 -11.66
N GLU A 333 -11.01 -9.81 -11.85
CA GLU A 333 -9.85 -10.52 -11.35
C GLU A 333 -9.50 -11.66 -12.31
N LEU A 334 -8.23 -12.04 -12.37
CA LEU A 334 -7.74 -13.12 -13.22
C LEU A 334 -7.59 -14.39 -12.39
N ASP A 335 -7.84 -15.53 -13.00
CA ASP A 335 -7.49 -16.80 -12.39
C ASP A 335 -5.97 -16.88 -12.09
N PRO A 336 -5.52 -17.55 -11.01
CA PRO A 336 -4.10 -17.74 -10.73
C PRO A 336 -3.32 -18.40 -11.88
N ASP A 337 -4.02 -19.22 -12.69
CA ASP A 337 -3.52 -19.89 -13.89
C ASP A 337 -4.02 -19.24 -15.20
N PHE A 338 -4.36 -17.94 -15.16
CA PHE A 338 -4.89 -17.17 -16.30
C PHE A 338 -4.11 -17.33 -17.61
N LEU A 339 -2.77 -17.39 -17.56
CA LEU A 339 -1.94 -17.55 -18.76
C LEU A 339 -2.05 -18.94 -19.40
N THR A 340 -2.70 -19.88 -18.72
CA THR A 340 -2.98 -21.24 -19.20
C THR A 340 -4.44 -21.40 -19.60
N ASN A 341 -5.38 -20.93 -18.77
CA ASN A 341 -6.82 -21.18 -18.95
C ASN A 341 -7.60 -19.99 -19.55
N GLY A 342 -7.04 -18.79 -19.55
CA GLY A 342 -7.70 -17.56 -19.99
C GLY A 342 -8.88 -17.12 -19.11
N TRP A 343 -9.02 -17.64 -17.89
CA TRP A 343 -10.18 -17.38 -17.05
C TRP A 343 -10.16 -15.99 -16.41
N VAL A 344 -11.27 -15.28 -16.58
CA VAL A 344 -11.51 -13.94 -16.04
C VAL A 344 -12.78 -13.95 -15.20
N TYR A 345 -12.70 -13.43 -13.99
CA TYR A 345 -13.83 -13.30 -13.06
C TYR A 345 -14.34 -11.87 -13.09
N LEU A 346 -15.65 -11.70 -13.29
CA LEU A 346 -16.32 -10.41 -13.33
C LEU A 346 -17.40 -10.33 -12.26
N HIS A 347 -17.40 -9.26 -11.48
CA HIS A 347 -18.47 -8.92 -10.55
C HIS A 347 -19.33 -7.83 -11.17
N TYR A 348 -20.60 -8.14 -11.47
CA TYR A 348 -21.49 -7.20 -12.13
C TYR A 348 -22.98 -7.41 -11.85
N THR A 349 -23.76 -6.41 -12.22
CA THR A 349 -25.23 -6.35 -12.08
C THR A 349 -25.86 -6.34 -13.47
N PRO A 350 -26.30 -7.50 -14.01
CA PRO A 350 -26.94 -7.57 -15.33
C PRO A 350 -28.26 -6.80 -15.36
N HIS A 351 -28.45 -6.00 -16.42
CA HIS A 351 -29.69 -5.24 -16.61
C HIS A 351 -30.93 -6.12 -16.72
N SER A 352 -30.80 -7.31 -17.34
CA SER A 352 -31.89 -8.27 -17.53
C SER A 352 -32.43 -8.88 -16.22
N ARG A 353 -31.81 -8.59 -15.07
CA ARG A 353 -32.18 -9.13 -13.76
C ARG A 353 -32.64 -8.06 -12.77
N ILE A 354 -33.00 -6.88 -13.27
CA ILE A 354 -33.65 -5.87 -12.43
C ILE A 354 -35.14 -6.17 -12.29
N ASN A 355 -35.67 -5.88 -11.11
CA ASN A 355 -37.08 -5.79 -10.86
C ASN A 355 -37.43 -4.30 -10.75
N ARG A 356 -38.03 -3.73 -11.79
CA ARG A 356 -38.41 -2.31 -11.86
C ARG A 356 -39.52 -1.94 -10.88
N ASP A 357 -40.36 -2.92 -10.52
CA ASP A 357 -41.46 -2.70 -9.57
C ASP A 357 -40.90 -2.49 -8.16
N THR A 358 -40.11 -3.43 -7.65
CA THR A 358 -39.53 -3.37 -6.28
C THR A 358 -38.20 -2.62 -6.21
N GLN A 359 -37.64 -2.23 -7.35
CA GLN A 359 -36.31 -1.61 -7.47
C GLN A 359 -35.23 -2.45 -6.77
N MET A 360 -35.23 -3.74 -7.11
CA MET A 360 -34.23 -4.71 -6.69
C MET A 360 -33.46 -5.21 -7.91
N ALA A 361 -32.23 -5.68 -7.73
CA ALA A 361 -31.44 -6.33 -8.75
C ALA A 361 -30.74 -7.58 -8.21
N GLU A 362 -30.19 -8.36 -9.12
CA GLU A 362 -29.27 -9.46 -8.81
C GLU A 362 -27.85 -9.04 -9.15
N ARG A 363 -26.96 -9.04 -8.15
CA ARG A 363 -25.51 -9.02 -8.36
C ARG A 363 -25.01 -10.43 -8.60
N ARG A 364 -23.94 -10.56 -9.37
CA ARG A 364 -23.27 -11.85 -9.55
C ARG A 364 -21.77 -11.72 -9.73
N VAL A 365 -21.07 -12.78 -9.36
CA VAL A 365 -19.71 -13.07 -9.79
C VAL A 365 -19.78 -14.20 -10.81
N SER A 366 -19.31 -13.94 -12.03
CA SER A 366 -19.27 -14.92 -13.12
C SER A 366 -17.84 -15.08 -13.64
N ARG A 367 -17.50 -16.29 -14.08
CA ARG A 367 -16.27 -16.58 -14.83
C ARG A 367 -16.56 -16.57 -16.34
N PHE A 368 -15.64 -16.01 -17.10
CA PHE A 368 -15.59 -16.02 -18.56
C PHE A 368 -14.22 -16.51 -19.03
N THR A 369 -14.11 -16.84 -20.30
CA THR A 369 -12.85 -17.23 -20.95
C THR A 369 -12.41 -16.15 -21.93
N LEU A 370 -11.19 -15.67 -21.77
CA LEU A 370 -10.50 -14.78 -22.69
C LEU A 370 -9.61 -15.61 -23.61
N ASP A 371 -9.75 -15.43 -24.93
CA ASP A 371 -8.78 -15.94 -25.88
C ASP A 371 -7.48 -15.12 -25.75
N LEU A 372 -6.44 -15.75 -25.22
CA LEU A 372 -5.14 -15.11 -24.97
C LEU A 372 -4.42 -14.67 -26.25
N LYS A 373 -4.79 -15.19 -27.43
CA LYS A 373 -4.20 -14.81 -28.72
C LYS A 373 -4.85 -13.57 -29.30
N THR A 374 -6.17 -13.47 -29.17
CA THR A 374 -6.95 -12.37 -29.78
C THR A 374 -7.33 -11.29 -28.78
N ASN A 375 -7.13 -11.53 -27.47
CA ASN A 375 -7.60 -10.70 -26.37
C ASN A 375 -9.12 -10.45 -26.43
N LYS A 376 -9.90 -11.42 -26.93
CA LYS A 376 -11.36 -11.36 -26.99
C LYS A 376 -11.99 -12.25 -25.93
N LEU A 377 -12.99 -11.70 -25.25
CA LEU A 377 -13.75 -12.40 -24.22
C LEU A 377 -14.90 -13.18 -24.87
N ASP A 378 -14.96 -14.48 -24.65
CA ASP A 378 -16.11 -15.29 -25.06
C ASP A 378 -17.26 -15.08 -24.07
N LEU A 379 -18.22 -14.24 -24.44
CA LEU A 379 -19.40 -13.97 -23.62
C LEU A 379 -20.31 -15.20 -23.46
N GLY A 380 -20.24 -16.17 -24.38
CA GLY A 380 -20.99 -17.43 -24.30
C GLY A 380 -20.42 -18.41 -23.27
N SER A 381 -19.19 -18.18 -22.80
CA SER A 381 -18.51 -19.03 -21.82
C SER A 381 -18.93 -18.77 -20.36
N GLU A 382 -19.88 -17.88 -20.12
CA GLU A 382 -20.29 -17.45 -18.77
C GLU A 382 -20.59 -18.65 -17.86
N LYS A 383 -19.94 -18.68 -16.69
CA LYS A 383 -20.30 -19.51 -15.55
C LYS A 383 -20.65 -18.61 -14.37
N VAL A 384 -21.91 -18.61 -13.94
CA VAL A 384 -22.33 -17.86 -12.75
C VAL A 384 -21.95 -18.66 -11.51
N LEU A 385 -20.95 -18.17 -10.77
CA LEU A 385 -20.51 -18.83 -9.53
C LEU A 385 -21.46 -18.50 -8.40
N LEU A 386 -21.70 -17.20 -8.18
CA LEU A 386 -22.41 -16.69 -7.03
C LEU A 386 -23.32 -15.54 -7.45
N SER A 387 -24.54 -15.49 -6.93
CA SER A 387 -25.45 -14.35 -7.10
C SER A 387 -26.24 -14.05 -5.83
N TRP A 388 -26.64 -12.79 -5.65
CA TRP A 388 -27.43 -12.34 -4.51
C TRP A 388 -28.24 -11.07 -4.83
N PRO A 389 -29.35 -10.83 -4.10
CA PRO A 389 -30.16 -9.64 -4.33
C PRO A 389 -29.51 -8.38 -3.73
N VAL A 390 -29.73 -7.25 -4.39
CA VAL A 390 -29.37 -5.91 -3.92
C VAL A 390 -30.52 -4.93 -4.19
N GLN A 391 -30.66 -3.90 -3.34
CA GLN A 391 -31.60 -2.81 -3.62
C GLN A 391 -30.95 -1.80 -4.57
N ILE A 392 -31.72 -1.28 -5.53
CA ILE A 392 -31.27 -0.32 -6.55
C ILE A 392 -32.17 0.93 -6.60
N HIS A 393 -32.92 1.17 -5.53
CA HIS A 393 -33.74 2.37 -5.36
C HIS A 393 -32.89 3.58 -4.98
N SER A 394 -32.01 3.39 -4.00
CA SER A 394 -31.02 4.36 -3.56
C SER A 394 -29.63 3.86 -3.88
N CYS A 395 -28.68 4.76 -4.03
CA CYS A 395 -27.26 4.46 -3.83
C CYS A 395 -26.93 4.49 -2.31
N CYS A 396 -25.72 4.30 -1.80
CA CYS A 396 -24.38 4.27 -2.40
C CYS A 396 -23.49 3.26 -1.66
N HIS A 397 -22.23 3.13 -2.07
CA HIS A 397 -21.15 2.34 -1.49
C HIS A 397 -21.09 0.88 -1.98
N ALA A 398 -21.27 0.70 -3.29
CA ALA A 398 -21.04 -0.58 -3.96
C ALA A 398 -19.54 -0.89 -4.09
N GLY A 399 -19.16 -2.15 -3.85
CA GLY A 399 -17.79 -2.62 -3.97
C GLY A 399 -17.69 -3.72 -5.02
N GLY A 400 -16.53 -3.84 -5.65
CA GLY A 400 -16.25 -4.87 -6.65
C GLY A 400 -14.89 -5.52 -6.56
N GLY A 401 -14.06 -5.12 -5.59
CA GLY A 401 -12.71 -5.65 -5.43
C GLY A 401 -12.71 -7.16 -5.22
N MET A 402 -11.85 -7.85 -5.95
CA MET A 402 -11.64 -9.30 -5.82
C MET A 402 -10.13 -9.57 -5.70
N SER A 403 -9.75 -10.65 -5.02
CA SER A 403 -8.35 -11.09 -4.96
C SER A 403 -8.24 -12.54 -4.48
N TRP A 404 -7.11 -13.18 -4.78
CA TRP A 404 -6.85 -14.57 -4.40
C TRP A 404 -5.94 -14.66 -3.17
N ASP A 405 -6.22 -15.62 -2.28
CA ASP A 405 -5.21 -16.05 -1.31
C ASP A 405 -4.29 -17.14 -1.87
N SER A 406 -3.23 -17.44 -1.12
CA SER A 406 -2.26 -18.49 -1.45
C SER A 406 -2.80 -19.92 -1.43
N LYS A 407 -4.09 -20.11 -1.09
CA LYS A 407 -4.77 -21.41 -1.06
C LYS A 407 -5.80 -21.52 -2.19
N GLY A 408 -5.80 -20.60 -3.14
CA GLY A 408 -6.74 -20.60 -4.26
C GLY A 408 -8.17 -20.21 -3.85
N ASN A 409 -8.35 -19.45 -2.77
CA ASN A 409 -9.67 -18.91 -2.44
C ASN A 409 -9.82 -17.51 -3.02
N LEU A 410 -10.96 -17.27 -3.66
CA LEU A 410 -11.35 -15.96 -4.17
C LEU A 410 -12.06 -15.18 -3.05
N TYR A 411 -11.52 -14.00 -2.76
CA TYR A 411 -12.11 -12.99 -1.88
C TYR A 411 -12.89 -11.99 -2.72
N ILE A 412 -14.08 -11.62 -2.28
CA ILE A 412 -14.98 -10.72 -3.02
C ILE A 412 -15.51 -9.67 -2.04
N ALA A 413 -15.17 -8.40 -2.27
CA ALA A 413 -15.76 -7.28 -1.57
C ALA A 413 -17.04 -6.85 -2.29
N THR A 414 -18.17 -6.82 -1.58
CA THR A 414 -19.47 -6.50 -2.18
C THR A 414 -19.85 -5.03 -2.04
N GLY A 415 -19.30 -4.34 -1.03
CA GLY A 415 -19.86 -3.07 -0.54
C GLY A 415 -21.27 -3.23 0.02
N ASP A 416 -21.82 -2.16 0.58
CA ASP A 416 -23.19 -2.12 1.09
C ASP A 416 -23.89 -0.90 0.50
N ASN A 417 -24.84 -1.15 -0.40
CA ASN A 417 -25.60 -0.08 -1.05
C ASN A 417 -26.69 0.46 -0.10
N ASN A 418 -26.33 0.90 1.10
CA ASN A 418 -27.26 1.35 2.13
C ASN A 418 -27.01 2.81 2.47
N SER A 419 -28.02 3.65 2.34
CA SER A 419 -27.89 5.10 2.51
C SER A 419 -27.73 5.50 3.98
N SER A 420 -26.77 6.40 4.25
CA SER A 420 -26.61 7.07 5.55
C SER A 420 -27.31 8.44 5.62
N GLN A 421 -27.92 8.92 4.54
CA GLN A 421 -28.57 10.24 4.54
C GLN A 421 -29.82 10.27 5.42
N PHE A 422 -30.46 9.12 5.62
CA PHE A 422 -31.67 8.99 6.45
C PHE A 422 -31.37 8.71 7.93
N SER A 423 -30.13 8.93 8.34
CA SER A 423 -29.66 8.75 9.72
C SER A 423 -28.80 9.93 10.21
N ASP A 424 -28.83 11.10 9.57
CA ASP A 424 -28.04 12.29 9.94
C ASP A 424 -26.54 11.98 10.16
N GLY A 425 -25.99 11.07 9.34
CA GLY A 425 -24.59 10.63 9.43
C GLY A 425 -24.30 9.53 10.46
N TYR A 426 -25.30 9.08 11.25
CA TYR A 426 -25.17 7.89 12.09
C TYR A 426 -25.28 6.60 11.27
N SER A 427 -24.98 5.46 11.88
CA SER A 427 -25.14 4.14 11.25
C SER A 427 -26.57 3.98 10.72
N GLY A 428 -26.73 3.72 9.42
CA GLY A 428 -28.03 3.56 8.76
C GLY A 428 -28.74 2.28 9.19
N ASN A 429 -29.24 2.21 10.42
CA ASN A 429 -30.03 1.11 10.98
C ASN A 429 -31.53 1.46 11.02
N ASN A 430 -31.98 2.23 10.02
CA ASN A 430 -33.31 2.81 10.01
C ASN A 430 -34.24 1.97 9.12
N PRO A 431 -35.28 1.31 9.67
CA PRO A 431 -36.22 0.53 8.86
C PRO A 431 -37.07 1.40 7.92
N GLN A 432 -36.99 2.72 8.02
CA GLN A 432 -37.56 3.69 7.10
C GLN A 432 -36.50 4.72 6.66
N PRO A 433 -36.62 5.35 5.49
CA PRO A 433 -37.60 5.08 4.46
C PRO A 433 -37.42 3.69 3.82
N ASN A 434 -38.53 3.14 3.33
CA ASN A 434 -38.52 1.95 2.52
C ASN A 434 -39.25 2.18 1.20
N TYR A 435 -38.84 1.44 0.18
CA TYR A 435 -39.50 1.44 -1.11
C TYR A 435 -40.16 0.07 -1.31
N LYS A 436 -41.51 0.06 -1.36
CA LYS A 436 -42.34 -1.15 -1.52
C LYS A 436 -41.93 -2.30 -0.60
N GLY A 437 -41.66 -1.98 0.67
CA GLY A 437 -41.30 -2.98 1.69
C GLY A 437 -39.81 -3.32 1.76
N VAL A 438 -38.96 -2.71 0.92
CA VAL A 438 -37.50 -2.85 0.99
C VAL A 438 -36.91 -1.57 1.61
N SER A 439 -36.41 -1.65 2.84
CA SER A 439 -35.65 -0.53 3.40
C SER A 439 -34.29 -0.42 2.73
N PHE A 440 -33.96 0.77 2.24
CA PHE A 440 -32.67 1.11 1.63
C PHE A 440 -31.78 1.95 2.57
N ALA A 441 -32.21 2.12 3.82
CA ALA A 441 -31.50 2.79 4.89
C ALA A 441 -31.38 1.91 6.16
N ASP A 442 -31.51 0.58 6.02
CA ASP A 442 -31.39 -0.41 7.10
C ASP A 442 -30.27 -1.44 6.86
N ALA A 443 -29.09 -1.14 7.36
CA ALA A 443 -27.90 -1.98 7.33
C ALA A 443 -28.09 -3.29 8.10
N ARG A 444 -29.07 -3.40 9.01
CA ARG A 444 -29.39 -4.66 9.69
C ARG A 444 -29.94 -5.71 8.73
N ARG A 445 -30.42 -5.30 7.54
CA ARG A 445 -30.82 -6.20 6.45
C ARG A 445 -29.63 -6.70 5.63
N THR A 446 -28.54 -5.93 5.60
CA THR A 446 -27.37 -6.11 4.74
C THR A 446 -26.10 -6.36 5.56
N ALA A 447 -25.25 -5.35 5.80
CA ALA A 447 -23.98 -5.50 6.52
C ALA A 447 -24.15 -6.13 7.92
N GLY A 448 -25.19 -5.76 8.66
CA GLY A 448 -25.53 -6.32 9.96
C GLY A 448 -26.20 -7.70 9.93
N ASN A 449 -26.55 -8.22 8.75
CA ASN A 449 -27.16 -9.54 8.59
C ASN A 449 -26.14 -10.57 8.13
N THR A 450 -25.93 -11.61 8.93
CA THR A 450 -25.02 -12.73 8.58
C THR A 450 -25.57 -13.64 7.47
N HIS A 451 -26.86 -13.52 7.14
CA HIS A 451 -27.51 -14.26 6.05
C HIS A 451 -27.60 -13.43 4.76
N ASN A 452 -27.03 -12.22 4.72
CA ASN A 452 -26.97 -11.37 3.55
C ASN A 452 -25.52 -11.17 3.11
N LEU A 453 -25.28 -11.27 1.81
CA LEU A 453 -23.94 -11.14 1.23
C LEU A 453 -23.53 -9.67 1.03
N ASN A 454 -24.46 -8.72 1.10
CA ASN A 454 -24.14 -7.30 1.02
C ASN A 454 -23.42 -6.82 2.30
N GLY A 455 -22.51 -5.87 2.11
CA GLY A 455 -21.64 -5.28 3.13
C GLY A 455 -20.54 -6.21 3.63
N LYS A 456 -20.10 -7.19 2.83
CA LYS A 456 -19.16 -8.24 3.27
C LYS A 456 -17.89 -8.31 2.43
N ILE A 457 -16.88 -8.95 3.01
CA ILE A 457 -15.82 -9.64 2.29
C ILE A 457 -16.19 -11.13 2.30
N LEU A 458 -16.55 -11.65 1.14
CA LEU A 458 -16.89 -13.05 0.94
C LEU A 458 -15.65 -13.85 0.60
N ARG A 459 -15.63 -15.13 0.97
CA ARG A 459 -14.59 -16.07 0.58
C ARG A 459 -15.18 -17.36 0.03
N ILE A 460 -14.83 -17.70 -1.20
CA ILE A 460 -15.22 -18.94 -1.90
C ILE A 460 -13.98 -19.62 -2.49
N HIS A 461 -14.08 -20.91 -2.80
CA HIS A 461 -13.12 -21.62 -3.64
C HIS A 461 -13.82 -21.96 -4.97
N PRO A 462 -13.55 -21.22 -6.05
CA PRO A 462 -14.07 -21.54 -7.38
C PRO A 462 -13.68 -22.93 -7.84
N GLU A 463 -14.61 -23.66 -8.45
CA GLU A 463 -14.37 -24.95 -9.09
C GLU A 463 -14.37 -24.82 -10.62
N ASP A 464 -13.67 -25.70 -11.31
CA ASP A 464 -13.49 -25.67 -12.77
C ASP A 464 -14.81 -25.74 -13.55
N ASP A 465 -15.83 -26.39 -13.01
CA ASP A 465 -17.14 -26.54 -13.62
C ASP A 465 -18.02 -25.27 -13.52
N GLY A 466 -17.52 -24.24 -12.83
CA GLY A 466 -18.24 -22.99 -12.57
C GLY A 466 -19.05 -22.99 -11.28
N THR A 467 -18.95 -24.03 -10.46
CA THR A 467 -19.46 -24.05 -9.09
C THR A 467 -18.42 -23.47 -8.12
N TYR A 468 -18.70 -23.54 -6.82
CA TYR A 468 -17.74 -23.17 -5.78
C TYR A 468 -17.94 -24.03 -4.54
N THR A 469 -16.87 -24.20 -3.76
CA THR A 469 -16.91 -24.77 -2.41
C THR A 469 -16.58 -23.71 -1.36
N LEU A 470 -16.91 -24.02 -0.10
CA LEU A 470 -16.57 -23.16 1.03
C LEU A 470 -15.27 -23.64 1.68
N PRO A 471 -14.25 -22.77 1.84
CA PRO A 471 -13.01 -23.17 2.50
C PRO A 471 -13.27 -23.56 3.95
N ARG A 472 -12.57 -24.60 4.45
CA ARG A 472 -12.68 -25.03 5.85
C ARG A 472 -12.46 -23.83 6.79
N ALA A 473 -13.34 -23.71 7.78
CA ALA A 473 -13.24 -22.64 8.77
C ALA A 473 -11.96 -22.77 9.60
N ILE A 474 -11.35 -21.65 9.95
CA ILE A 474 -10.50 -21.56 11.14
C ILE A 474 -11.48 -21.68 12.32
N SER A 475 -11.26 -22.66 13.17
CA SER A 475 -12.09 -23.08 14.32
C SER A 475 -13.05 -22.03 14.90
N SER A 476 -14.35 -22.35 14.90
CA SER A 476 -15.34 -21.87 15.88
C SER A 476 -16.48 -22.90 15.97
N PRO A 477 -17.09 -23.12 17.15
CA PRO A 477 -17.74 -24.37 17.50
C PRO A 477 -19.06 -24.61 16.75
N ALA A 478 -19.36 -25.89 16.58
CA ALA A 478 -20.47 -26.41 15.80
C ALA A 478 -21.82 -25.75 16.11
N ARG A 479 -22.58 -25.41 15.05
CA ARG A 479 -24.05 -25.35 15.11
C ARG A 479 -24.65 -26.16 13.96
N SER A 480 -25.77 -26.80 14.32
CA SER A 480 -26.57 -27.88 13.74
C SER A 480 -26.72 -27.97 12.21
N PRO A 481 -27.02 -29.18 11.67
CA PRO A 481 -27.03 -29.44 10.23
C PRO A 481 -28.18 -28.72 9.51
N MET A 482 -27.87 -28.08 8.38
CA MET A 482 -28.87 -27.49 7.48
C MET A 482 -29.67 -28.60 6.76
N ARG A 483 -30.98 -28.39 6.61
CA ARG A 483 -31.90 -29.23 5.84
C ARG A 483 -31.51 -29.27 4.34
N ALA A 484 -31.78 -30.42 3.72
CA ALA A 484 -31.56 -30.67 2.30
C ALA A 484 -32.27 -29.62 1.42
N GLY A 485 -31.50 -28.97 0.53
CA GLY A 485 -32.01 -28.03 -0.49
C GLY A 485 -31.34 -26.65 -0.52
N ALA A 486 -30.55 -26.26 0.49
CA ALA A 486 -29.86 -24.97 0.53
C ALA A 486 -28.43 -25.07 -0.03
N ARG A 487 -28.09 -24.26 -1.04
CA ARG A 487 -26.69 -24.07 -1.49
C ARG A 487 -25.88 -23.39 -0.37
N PRO A 488 -24.61 -23.77 -0.12
CA PRO A 488 -23.81 -23.20 0.96
C PRO A 488 -23.62 -21.69 0.77
N VAL A 489 -24.06 -20.88 1.73
CA VAL A 489 -23.91 -19.42 1.70
C VAL A 489 -22.43 -19.04 1.89
N ALA A 490 -21.89 -18.19 1.00
CA ALA A 490 -20.54 -17.63 1.13
C ALA A 490 -20.33 -17.04 2.54
N ARG A 491 -19.17 -17.31 3.15
CA ARG A 491 -18.91 -16.92 4.54
C ARG A 491 -18.42 -15.47 4.61
N SER A 492 -19.09 -14.67 5.44
CA SER A 492 -18.55 -13.41 5.97
C SER A 492 -17.31 -13.73 6.81
N MET A 493 -16.21 -13.01 6.58
CA MET A 493 -15.22 -12.80 7.64
C MET A 493 -15.68 -11.74 8.61
#